data_AF-A0A257VWS4-F1
#
_entry.id   AF-A0A257VWS4-F1
#
_cell.length_a   1.000
_cell.length_b   1.000
_cell.length_c   1.000
_cell.angle_alpha   90.00
_cell.angle_beta   90.00
_cell.angle_gamma   90.00
#
_symmetry.space_group_name_H-M   'P 1'
#
loop_
_entity.id
_entity.type
_entity.pdbx_description
1 polymer ?
#
loop_
_entity_poly.entity_id
_entity_poly.type
_entity_poly.pdbx_seq_one_letter_code
_entity_poly.pdbx_strand_id
1 'polypeptide(L)'
;GPVVIPKLYNGKDKTFFFFNYEGLRRISPFNNQSTIPTEAVRQGNFSGNPVSLFDSVGNVPFPNNQIPANRIDPVARRVMAFMPTPNNIEPGQRYSTTNFIQPTYVNQDDFYNLILKFDWNFGDKHRSFIRHASNDRTEERCANGICSGPGMDGQQPFQRIPPRPA
;
A
#
# COMPACT_ATOMS: atom_id res chain seq x y z
N GLY A 1 4.78 19.26 -30.41
CA GLY A 1 4.91 20.27 -31.48
C GLY A 1 4.72 19.62 -32.84
N PRO A 2 4.95 20.33 -33.97
CA PRO A 2 4.91 19.71 -35.29
C PRO A 2 6.10 18.76 -35.49
N VAL A 3 5.92 17.67 -36.25
CA VAL A 3 7.00 16.74 -36.60
C VAL A 3 7.67 17.19 -37.91
N VAL A 4 8.99 17.40 -37.89
CA VAL A 4 9.77 17.77 -39.09
C VAL A 4 11.03 16.90 -39.13
N ILE A 5 11.23 16.18 -40.24
CA ILE A 5 12.45 15.42 -40.50
C ILE A 5 13.16 16.10 -41.68
N PRO A 6 14.34 16.72 -41.47
CA PRO A 6 15.02 17.47 -42.51
C PRO A 6 15.15 16.68 -43.80
N LYS A 7 14.80 17.30 -44.94
CA LYS A 7 14.86 16.73 -46.31
C LYS A 7 13.93 15.55 -46.60
N LEU A 8 13.29 14.96 -45.59
CA LEU A 8 12.46 13.76 -45.74
C LEU A 8 10.98 14.04 -45.47
N TYR A 9 10.65 14.95 -44.56
CA TYR A 9 9.27 15.19 -44.16
C TYR A 9 9.06 16.59 -43.55
N ASN A 10 8.14 17.37 -44.13
CA ASN A 10 7.67 18.63 -43.57
C ASN A 10 6.23 18.46 -43.05
N GLY A 11 6.10 18.18 -41.76
CA GLY A 11 4.83 17.96 -41.07
C GLY A 11 4.20 19.22 -40.48
N LYS A 12 4.68 20.42 -40.85
CA LYS A 12 4.05 21.68 -40.46
C LYS A 12 2.56 21.65 -40.84
N ASP A 13 1.69 21.97 -39.89
CA ASP A 13 0.22 21.97 -40.01
C ASP A 13 -0.44 20.59 -40.29
N LYS A 14 0.37 19.54 -40.43
CA LYS A 14 -0.08 18.18 -40.79
C LYS A 14 0.06 17.17 -39.68
N THR A 15 1.16 17.23 -38.92
CA THR A 15 1.44 16.21 -37.89
C THR A 15 1.96 16.82 -36.63
N PHE A 16 1.36 16.42 -35.52
CA PHE A 16 1.66 16.94 -34.20
C PHE A 16 1.94 15.78 -33.25
N PHE A 17 2.85 16.03 -32.32
CA PHE A 17 3.09 15.14 -31.20
C PHE A 17 2.89 15.87 -29.88
N PHE A 18 2.43 15.13 -28.89
CA PHE A 18 2.40 15.51 -27.49
C PHE A 18 3.13 14.44 -26.68
N PHE A 19 3.98 14.90 -25.78
CA PHE A 19 4.75 14.09 -24.85
C PHE A 19 4.58 14.68 -23.45
N ASN A 20 4.20 13.84 -22.51
CA ASN A 20 4.24 14.17 -21.09
C ASN A 20 4.81 12.99 -20.32
N TYR A 21 5.74 13.30 -19.43
CA TYR A 21 6.29 12.36 -18.48
C TYR A 21 6.33 13.05 -17.11
N GLU A 22 5.79 12.36 -16.12
CA GLU A 22 5.90 12.72 -14.72
C GLU A 22 6.60 11.58 -14.00
N GLY A 23 7.58 11.91 -13.16
CA GLY A 23 8.25 10.97 -12.28
C GLY A 23 8.24 11.52 -10.87
N LEU A 24 7.72 10.74 -9.93
CA LEU A 24 7.78 11.01 -8.51
C LEU A 24 8.66 9.95 -7.85
N ARG A 25 9.66 10.41 -7.11
CA ARG A 25 10.45 9.59 -6.19
C ARG A 25 10.42 10.27 -4.84
N ARG A 26 9.71 9.69 -3.89
CA ARG A 26 9.49 10.30 -2.58
C ARG A 26 9.92 9.34 -1.49
N ILE A 27 10.83 9.81 -0.65
CA ILE A 27 11.20 9.19 0.61
C ILE A 27 10.70 10.11 1.71
N SER A 28 9.88 9.59 2.62
CA SER A 28 9.33 10.38 3.72
C SER A 28 9.56 9.63 5.05
N PRO A 29 10.36 10.19 5.97
CA PRO A 29 10.55 9.61 7.29
C PRO A 29 9.31 9.80 8.15
N PHE A 30 8.98 8.80 8.96
CA PHE A 30 7.88 8.84 9.90
C PHE A 30 8.32 8.22 11.23
N ASN A 31 7.86 8.82 12.33
CA ASN A 31 7.88 8.16 13.63
C ASN A 31 6.58 7.38 13.74
N ASN A 32 6.65 6.06 13.69
CA ASN A 32 5.47 5.22 13.80
C ASN A 32 5.36 4.64 15.19
N GLN A 33 4.20 4.84 15.81
CA GLN A 33 3.84 4.23 17.08
C GLN A 33 2.51 3.51 16.88
N SER A 34 2.49 2.22 17.18
CA SER A 34 1.32 1.38 16.93
C SER A 34 1.03 0.47 18.12
N THR A 35 -0.12 -0.20 18.04
CA THR A 35 -0.55 -1.19 19.02
C THR A 35 -0.46 -2.57 18.38
N ILE A 36 0.29 -3.45 19.03
CA ILE A 36 0.53 -4.81 18.56
C ILE A 36 0.17 -5.80 19.68
N PRO A 37 -0.44 -6.96 19.36
CA PRO A 37 -0.68 -8.01 20.35
C PRO A 37 0.58 -8.40 21.11
N THR A 38 0.53 -8.33 22.44
CA THR A 38 1.56 -8.92 23.32
C THR A 38 1.57 -10.43 23.20
N GLU A 39 2.63 -11.07 23.70
CA GLU A 39 2.71 -12.53 23.69
C GLU A 39 1.57 -13.19 24.46
N ALA A 40 1.16 -12.61 25.60
CA ALA A 40 -0.02 -13.06 26.33
C ALA A 40 -1.29 -12.99 25.47
N VAL A 41 -1.52 -11.86 24.80
CA VAL A 41 -2.69 -11.68 23.91
C VAL A 41 -2.67 -12.67 22.73
N ARG A 42 -1.50 -12.92 22.14
CA ARG A 42 -1.31 -13.90 21.04
C ARG A 42 -1.68 -15.33 21.45
N GLN A 43 -1.49 -15.64 22.73
CA GLN A 43 -1.86 -16.92 23.35
C GLN A 43 -3.28 -16.92 23.93
N GLY A 44 -4.07 -15.88 23.67
CA GLY A 44 -5.45 -15.75 24.15
C GLY A 44 -5.58 -15.35 25.63
N ASN A 45 -4.50 -14.94 26.29
CA ASN A 45 -4.51 -14.51 27.69
C ASN A 45 -4.70 -12.99 27.79
N PHE A 46 -5.88 -12.57 28.24
CA PHE A 46 -6.25 -11.17 28.46
C PHE A 46 -6.39 -10.83 29.95
N SER A 47 -5.82 -11.63 30.86
CA SER A 47 -5.93 -11.41 32.32
C SER A 47 -5.33 -10.08 32.80
N GLY A 48 -4.42 -9.48 32.02
CA GLY A 48 -3.90 -8.13 32.28
C GLY A 48 -4.86 -7.00 31.91
N ASN A 49 -5.97 -7.29 31.24
CA ASN A 49 -7.02 -6.32 30.91
C ASN A 49 -8.12 -6.36 31.99
N PRO A 50 -8.48 -5.22 32.63
CA PRO A 50 -9.53 -5.17 33.65
C PRO A 50 -10.95 -5.42 33.09
N VAL A 51 -11.13 -5.42 31.77
CA VAL A 51 -12.42 -5.70 31.13
C VAL A 51 -12.62 -7.22 31.02
N SER A 52 -13.76 -7.71 31.50
CA SER A 52 -14.12 -9.13 31.34
C SER A 52 -14.34 -9.48 29.86
N LEU A 53 -13.68 -10.54 29.42
CA LEU A 53 -13.84 -11.08 28.07
C LEU A 53 -15.01 -12.06 28.04
N PHE A 54 -15.95 -11.87 27.11
CA PHE A 54 -17.14 -12.72 27.00
C PHE A 54 -17.08 -13.63 25.78
N ASP A 55 -17.58 -14.85 25.94
CA ASP A 55 -17.85 -15.78 24.87
C ASP A 55 -19.08 -15.35 24.07
N SER A 56 -18.95 -15.24 22.75
CA SER A 56 -20.08 -14.96 21.87
C SER A 56 -21.11 -16.08 21.87
N VAL A 57 -20.69 -17.30 22.21
CA VAL A 57 -21.58 -18.43 22.45
C VAL A 57 -22.07 -18.36 23.90
N GLY A 58 -23.34 -17.97 24.09
CA GLY A 58 -23.98 -17.98 25.40
C GLY A 58 -23.70 -16.75 26.28
N ASN A 59 -22.87 -15.80 25.85
CA ASN A 59 -22.60 -14.54 26.54
C ASN A 59 -22.09 -14.72 27.99
N VAL A 60 -21.25 -15.74 28.19
CA VAL A 60 -20.61 -16.04 29.48
C VAL A 60 -19.16 -15.55 29.50
N PRO A 61 -18.65 -15.04 30.63
CA PRO A 61 -17.27 -14.58 30.69
C PRO A 61 -16.29 -15.78 30.57
N PHE A 62 -15.19 -15.58 29.85
CA PHE A 62 -14.10 -16.54 29.84
C PHE A 62 -13.45 -16.60 31.22
N PRO A 63 -13.28 -17.80 31.81
CA PRO A 63 -12.52 -17.95 33.05
C PRO A 63 -11.14 -17.32 32.93
N ASN A 64 -10.74 -16.54 33.94
CA ASN A 64 -9.46 -15.81 33.98
C ASN A 64 -9.17 -14.91 32.77
N ASN A 65 -10.20 -14.45 32.04
CA ASN A 65 -10.03 -13.69 30.79
C ASN A 65 -9.14 -14.43 29.76
N GLN A 66 -9.24 -15.76 29.68
CA GLN A 66 -8.41 -16.56 28.80
C GLN A 66 -9.23 -17.32 27.76
N ILE A 67 -8.93 -17.12 26.48
CA ILE A 67 -9.47 -17.91 25.38
C ILE A 67 -8.72 -19.25 25.34
N PRO A 68 -9.42 -20.40 25.42
CA PRO A 68 -8.79 -21.71 25.27
C PRO A 68 -8.07 -21.87 23.92
N ALA A 69 -6.89 -22.49 23.91
CA ALA A 69 -6.06 -22.61 22.70
C ALA A 69 -6.75 -23.36 21.54
N ASN A 70 -7.65 -24.29 21.85
CA ASN A 70 -8.46 -25.01 20.86
C ASN A 70 -9.56 -24.15 20.22
N ARG A 71 -9.81 -22.95 20.74
CA ARG A 71 -10.74 -21.95 20.18
C ARG A 71 -10.05 -20.82 19.44
N ILE A 72 -8.72 -20.82 19.38
CA ILE A 72 -7.96 -19.90 18.56
C ILE A 72 -7.90 -20.46 17.15
N ASP A 73 -8.40 -19.69 16.20
CA ASP A 73 -8.37 -20.08 14.78
C ASP A 73 -6.91 -20.34 14.32
N PRO A 74 -6.64 -21.48 13.66
CA PRO A 74 -5.28 -21.84 13.26
C PRO A 74 -4.70 -20.92 12.19
N VAL A 75 -5.54 -20.28 11.36
CA VAL A 75 -5.12 -19.25 10.40
C VAL A 75 -4.75 -17.98 11.15
N ALA A 76 -5.58 -17.52 12.09
CA ALA A 76 -5.27 -16.35 12.92
C ALA A 76 -3.92 -16.51 13.65
N ARG A 77 -3.67 -17.70 14.22
CA ARG A 77 -2.38 -18.01 14.87
C ARG A 77 -1.19 -17.90 13.92
N ARG A 78 -1.34 -18.35 12.67
CA ARG A 78 -0.28 -18.23 11.65
C ARG A 78 -0.11 -16.78 11.16
N VAL A 79 -1.20 -16.04 11.01
CA VAL A 79 -1.16 -14.62 10.61
C VAL A 79 -0.44 -13.79 11.68
N MET A 80 -0.71 -14.03 12.96
CA MET A 80 -0.02 -13.34 14.05
C MET A 80 1.50 -13.55 14.00
N ALA A 81 2.00 -14.69 13.51
CA ALA A 81 3.45 -14.93 13.40
C ALA A 81 4.19 -13.96 12.46
N PHE A 82 3.47 -13.29 11.55
CA PHE A 82 4.05 -12.23 10.70
C PHE A 82 4.07 -10.86 11.37
N MET A 83 3.30 -10.66 12.44
CA MET A 83 3.26 -9.39 13.15
C MET A 83 4.48 -9.23 14.08
N PRO A 84 5.06 -8.02 14.19
CA PRO A 84 6.18 -7.75 15.11
C PRO A 84 5.85 -8.08 16.57
N THR A 85 6.85 -8.20 17.43
CA THR A 85 6.61 -8.20 18.89
C THR A 85 6.64 -6.78 19.43
N PRO A 86 5.88 -6.46 20.50
CA PRO A 86 6.01 -5.19 21.20
C PRO A 86 7.45 -4.92 21.64
N ASN A 87 7.88 -3.66 21.56
CA ASN A 87 9.23 -3.22 21.92
C ASN A 87 9.24 -1.96 22.81
N ASN A 88 8.07 -1.47 23.21
CA ASN A 88 7.91 -0.30 24.06
C ASN A 88 6.85 -0.57 25.14
N ILE A 89 7.03 0.05 26.31
CA ILE A 89 6.00 0.13 27.35
C ILE A 89 5.82 1.62 27.64
N GLU A 90 4.70 2.18 27.19
CA GLU A 90 4.41 3.59 27.35
C GLU A 90 3.70 3.83 28.69
N PRO A 91 4.24 4.67 29.59
CA PRO A 91 3.62 4.97 30.88
C PRO A 91 2.21 5.57 30.73
N GLY A 92 1.29 5.18 31.61
CA GLY A 92 -0.08 5.71 31.62
C GLY A 92 -0.98 5.20 30.49
N GLN A 93 -0.49 4.31 29.62
CA GLN A 93 -1.30 3.66 28.59
C GLN A 93 -2.03 2.43 29.14
N ARG A 94 -3.13 2.06 28.47
CA ARG A 94 -3.91 0.88 28.80
C ARG A 94 -3.14 -0.39 28.44
N TYR A 95 -3.56 -1.52 29.04
CA TYR A 95 -2.98 -2.82 28.75
C TYR A 95 -2.91 -3.09 27.23
N SER A 96 -1.74 -3.50 26.76
CA SER A 96 -1.50 -3.84 25.34
C SER A 96 -1.88 -2.74 24.36
N THR A 97 -1.62 -1.47 24.70
CA THR A 97 -1.78 -0.32 23.78
C THR A 97 -0.45 0.41 23.59
N THR A 98 -0.24 0.98 22.40
CA THR A 98 0.86 1.91 22.10
C THR A 98 2.24 1.32 22.47
N ASN A 99 2.42 0.04 22.17
CA ASN A 99 3.50 -0.81 22.67
C ASN A 99 4.53 -1.20 21.60
N PHE A 100 4.45 -0.59 20.43
CA PHE A 100 5.44 -0.76 19.37
C PHE A 100 5.87 0.59 18.82
N ILE A 101 7.17 0.83 18.79
CA ILE A 101 7.80 2.01 18.19
C ILE A 101 8.72 1.55 17.07
N GLN A 102 8.56 2.16 15.91
CA GLN A 102 9.47 1.99 14.78
C GLN A 102 10.15 3.34 14.48
N PRO A 103 11.37 3.55 15.01
CA PRO A 103 12.03 4.85 14.96
C PRO A 103 12.57 5.21 13.57
N THR A 104 12.84 4.20 12.74
CA THR A 104 13.38 4.37 11.38
C THR A 104 12.41 3.84 10.34
N TYR A 105 11.18 4.34 10.37
CA TYR A 105 10.20 4.07 9.32
C TYR A 105 10.34 5.09 8.19
N VAL A 106 10.55 4.60 6.97
CA VAL A 106 10.55 5.41 5.75
C VAL A 106 9.48 4.90 4.81
N ASN A 107 8.62 5.81 4.35
CA ASN A 107 7.74 5.57 3.23
C ASN A 107 8.49 5.83 1.94
N GLN A 108 8.47 4.87 1.03
CA GLN A 108 9.05 4.99 -0.30
C GLN A 108 7.93 4.92 -1.33
N ASP A 109 7.87 5.92 -2.20
CA ASP A 109 6.83 6.04 -3.21
C ASP A 109 7.47 6.43 -4.53
N ASP A 110 7.53 5.44 -5.42
CA ASP A 110 8.04 5.56 -6.77
C ASP A 110 6.88 5.47 -7.75
N PHE A 111 6.69 6.53 -8.54
CA PHE A 111 5.61 6.63 -9.51
C PHE A 111 6.13 7.21 -10.81
N TYR A 112 5.61 6.69 -11.92
CA TYR A 112 5.70 7.36 -13.20
C TYR A 112 4.35 7.45 -13.90
N ASN A 113 4.20 8.48 -14.71
CA ASN A 113 3.09 8.64 -15.65
C ASN A 113 3.65 9.07 -17.00
N LEU A 114 3.27 8.35 -18.06
CA LEU A 114 3.69 8.61 -19.43
C LEU A 114 2.46 8.77 -20.31
N ILE A 115 2.43 9.85 -21.09
CA ILE A 115 1.44 10.05 -22.16
C ILE A 115 2.19 10.40 -23.44
N LEU A 116 1.95 9.60 -24.48
CA LEU A 116 2.36 9.84 -25.85
C LEU A 116 1.10 10.02 -26.69
N LYS A 117 1.05 11.06 -27.51
CA LYS A 117 0.00 11.23 -28.51
C LYS A 117 0.58 11.72 -29.81
N PHE A 118 0.14 11.12 -30.89
CA PHE A 118 0.46 11.53 -32.25
C PHE A 118 -0.83 11.80 -32.99
N ASP A 119 -0.91 12.97 -33.62
CA ASP A 119 -2.04 13.45 -34.39
C ASP A 119 -1.60 13.67 -35.85
N TRP A 120 -2.44 13.25 -36.78
CA TRP A 120 -2.26 13.42 -38.22
C TRP A 120 -3.51 14.06 -38.85
N ASN A 121 -3.30 15.12 -39.63
CA ASN A 121 -4.28 15.73 -40.51
C ASN A 121 -4.00 15.28 -41.96
N PHE A 122 -4.96 14.60 -42.57
CA PHE A 122 -4.91 14.22 -43.99
C PHE A 122 -5.73 15.23 -44.79
N GLY A 123 -5.11 16.37 -45.09
CA GLY A 123 -5.79 17.53 -45.67
C GLY A 123 -6.78 18.17 -44.69
N ASP A 124 -7.78 18.89 -45.22
CA ASP A 124 -8.71 19.66 -44.39
C ASP A 124 -9.88 18.85 -43.84
N LYS A 125 -10.10 17.63 -44.38
CA LYS A 125 -11.32 16.85 -44.16
C LYS A 125 -11.15 15.64 -43.25
N HIS A 126 -9.91 15.16 -43.03
CA HIS A 126 -9.65 13.93 -42.29
C HIS A 126 -8.58 14.13 -41.23
N ARG A 127 -8.83 13.59 -40.03
CA ARG A 127 -7.91 13.62 -38.90
C ARG A 127 -7.89 12.27 -38.22
N SER A 128 -6.73 11.84 -37.74
CA SER A 128 -6.57 10.61 -36.97
C SER A 128 -5.53 10.80 -35.89
N PHE A 129 -5.61 10.01 -34.82
CA PHE A 129 -4.63 10.07 -33.74
C PHE A 129 -4.38 8.68 -33.15
N ILE A 130 -3.20 8.54 -32.54
CA ILE A 130 -2.86 7.42 -31.67
C ILE A 130 -2.43 8.00 -30.34
N ARG A 131 -2.89 7.41 -29.24
CA ARG A 131 -2.48 7.78 -27.88
C ARG A 131 -2.06 6.53 -27.10
N HIS A 132 -0.92 6.62 -26.45
CA HIS A 132 -0.49 5.69 -25.42
C HIS A 132 -0.46 6.43 -24.08
N ALA A 133 -0.97 5.78 -23.04
CA ALA A 133 -0.89 6.26 -21.67
C ALA A 133 -0.56 5.08 -20.75
N SER A 134 0.42 5.24 -19.89
CA SER A 134 0.84 4.22 -18.94
C SER A 134 1.29 4.86 -17.65
N ASN A 135 0.96 4.23 -16.52
CA ASN A 135 1.54 4.58 -15.24
C ASN A 135 1.84 3.32 -14.43
N ASP A 136 2.81 3.45 -13.55
CA ASP A 136 3.12 2.47 -12.52
C ASP A 136 3.41 3.20 -11.22
N ARG A 137 3.00 2.59 -10.11
CA ARG A 137 3.28 3.07 -8.77
C ARG A 137 3.70 1.89 -7.91
N THR A 138 4.85 2.03 -7.28
CA THR A 138 5.33 1.17 -6.20
C THR A 138 5.44 2.03 -4.95
N GLU A 139 4.53 1.79 -4.02
CA GLU A 139 4.56 2.43 -2.70
C GLU A 139 4.80 1.36 -1.64
N GLU A 140 5.93 1.46 -0.96
CA GLU A 140 6.32 0.59 0.15
C GLU A 140 6.08 1.30 1.47
N ARG A 141 5.25 0.70 2.32
CA ARG A 141 4.95 1.17 3.67
C ARG A 141 5.18 0.03 4.66
N CYS A 142 5.35 0.41 5.92
CA CYS A 142 5.43 -0.51 7.04
C CYS A 142 4.77 0.10 8.29
N ALA A 143 3.62 0.76 8.10
CA ALA A 143 2.90 1.40 9.19
C ALA A 143 2.40 0.39 10.24
N ASN A 144 2.25 -0.88 9.87
CA ASN A 144 1.89 -1.97 10.78
C ASN A 144 3.12 -2.71 11.36
N GLY A 145 4.34 -2.24 11.06
CA GLY A 145 5.60 -2.85 11.48
C GLY A 145 6.06 -4.04 10.61
N ILE A 146 5.30 -4.41 9.59
CA ILE A 146 5.66 -5.47 8.64
C ILE A 146 6.36 -4.83 7.44
N CYS A 147 7.70 -4.87 7.42
CA CYS A 147 8.50 -4.22 6.37
C CYS A 147 8.83 -5.13 5.17
N SER A 148 8.46 -6.40 5.23
CA SER A 148 8.65 -7.35 4.14
C SER A 148 7.73 -8.56 4.32
N GLY A 149 7.29 -9.15 3.21
CA GLY A 149 6.49 -10.38 3.22
C GLY A 149 4.98 -10.17 3.41
N PRO A 150 4.24 -11.25 3.75
CA PRO A 150 2.79 -11.21 3.88
C PRO A 150 2.33 -10.18 4.92
N GLY A 151 1.46 -9.27 4.48
CA GLY A 151 0.90 -8.23 5.35
C GLY A 151 1.66 -6.91 5.33
N MET A 152 2.75 -6.77 4.56
CA MET A 152 3.35 -5.46 4.27
C MET A 152 2.31 -4.52 3.65
N ASP A 153 2.23 -3.29 4.12
CA ASP A 153 1.32 -2.27 3.60
C ASP A 153 1.96 -1.46 2.46
N GLY A 154 1.10 -0.71 1.75
CA GLY A 154 1.50 0.05 0.56
C GLY A 154 0.87 -0.48 -0.72
N GLN A 155 1.12 0.24 -1.81
CA GLN A 155 0.59 -0.07 -3.13
C GLN A 155 1.68 -0.77 -3.95
N GLN A 156 1.71 -2.10 -3.86
CA GLN A 156 2.68 -2.95 -4.59
C GLN A 156 2.09 -3.39 -5.94
N PRO A 157 2.92 -3.43 -7.00
CA PRO A 157 2.85 -2.52 -8.14
C PRO A 157 1.46 -2.43 -8.76
N PHE A 158 0.93 -1.20 -8.84
CA PHE A 158 -0.33 -0.94 -9.50
C PHE A 158 -0.10 -0.43 -10.91
N GLN A 159 -0.11 -1.36 -11.85
CA GLN A 159 0.02 -1.06 -13.27
C GLN A 159 -1.35 -0.80 -13.89
N ARG A 160 -1.57 0.41 -14.40
CA ARG A 160 -2.67 0.65 -15.35
C ARG A 160 -2.15 0.53 -16.76
N ILE A 161 -2.35 -0.64 -17.35
CA ILE A 161 -2.17 -0.86 -18.77
C ILE A 161 -3.46 -0.44 -19.47
N PRO A 162 -3.42 0.36 -20.55
CA PRO A 162 -4.63 0.72 -21.28
C PRO A 162 -5.33 -0.56 -21.79
N PRO A 163 -6.68 -0.58 -21.83
CA PRO A 163 -7.41 -1.73 -22.34
C PRO A 163 -6.94 -2.03 -23.76
N ARG A 164 -6.76 -3.33 -24.06
CA ARG A 164 -6.45 -3.79 -25.41
C ARG A 164 -7.52 -3.21 -26.36
N PRO A 165 -7.14 -2.57 -27.48
CA PRO A 165 -8.13 -2.15 -28.46
C PRO A 165 -8.92 -3.38 -28.92
N ALA A 166 -10.25 -3.26 -28.92
CA ALA A 166 -11.18 -4.27 -29.40
C ALA A 166 -11.07 -4.47 -30.92
#